data_AF-W7AC88-F1
#
_entry.id   AF-W7AC88-F1
#
_cell.length_a   1.000
_cell.length_b   1.000
_cell.length_c   1.000
_cell.angle_alpha   90.00
_cell.angle_beta   90.00
_cell.angle_gamma   90.00
#
_symmetry.space_group_name_H-M   'P 1'
#
loop_
_entity.id
_entity.type
_entity.pdbx_description
1 polymer ?
#
loop_
_entity_poly.entity_id
_entity_poly.type
_entity_poly.pdbx_seq_one_letter_code
_entity_poly.pdbx_strand_id
1 'polypeptide(L)'
;MKKKGKSNDEKKQIVYDIMLESESFFILKELEALAPNKGIRSLFVKDLLQQLVDDNKVKSEKVGSQNVYWYVVLKTEESSTLENSYQEMKEKKEEYEENAKREKESYEEFTNCLSMSQDRLRDKLEEAKTLMSHLEEKKKELENVKKTDIKEIEKMKMQNECAVESIQRWNNNISLVKQWIQDRTNKPADTVDRLLGM
;
A
#
# COMPACT_ATOMS: atom_id res chain seq x y z
N MET A 1 -16.55 -68.25 2.10
CA MET A 1 -15.65 -67.12 1.78
C MET A 1 -14.26 -67.43 2.37
N LYS A 2 -13.27 -67.75 1.52
CA LYS A 2 -11.91 -68.04 1.98
C LYS A 2 -11.27 -66.73 2.44
N LYS A 3 -10.91 -66.62 3.72
CA LYS A 3 -10.18 -65.48 4.27
C LYS A 3 -8.90 -65.30 3.43
N LYS A 4 -8.78 -64.16 2.72
CA LYS A 4 -7.55 -63.80 2.02
C LYS A 4 -6.41 -63.86 3.04
N GLY A 5 -5.40 -64.68 2.79
CA GLY A 5 -4.23 -64.74 3.66
C GLY A 5 -3.56 -63.37 3.68
N LYS A 6 -3.11 -62.93 4.86
CA LYS A 6 -2.36 -61.68 5.01
C LYS A 6 -1.22 -61.62 3.99
N SER A 7 -1.04 -60.47 3.36
CA SER A 7 0.01 -60.24 2.36
C SER A 7 1.40 -60.43 2.99
N ASN A 8 2.41 -60.71 2.16
CA ASN A 8 3.78 -60.89 2.66
C ASN A 8 4.25 -59.63 3.41
N ASP A 9 3.93 -58.45 2.89
CA ASP A 9 4.28 -57.17 3.52
C ASP A 9 3.56 -56.92 4.84
N GLU A 10 2.29 -57.33 4.96
CA GLU A 10 1.57 -57.26 6.25
C GLU A 10 2.20 -58.17 7.30
N LYS A 11 2.73 -59.33 6.89
CA LYS A 11 3.45 -60.23 7.80
C LYS A 11 4.81 -59.66 8.19
N LYS A 12 5.54 -59.03 7.25
CA LYS A 12 6.79 -58.29 7.54
C LYS A 12 6.53 -57.19 8.56
N GLN A 13 5.48 -56.40 8.36
CA GLN A 13 5.11 -55.28 9.24
C GLN A 13 4.81 -55.78 10.66
N ILE A 14 4.07 -56.87 10.80
CA ILE A 14 3.76 -57.45 12.11
C ILE A 14 5.02 -57.95 12.83
N VAL A 15 5.99 -58.55 12.13
CA VAL A 15 7.29 -58.95 12.73
C VAL A 15 8.07 -57.72 13.17
N TYR A 16 8.11 -56.69 12.32
CA TYR A 16 8.77 -55.43 12.62
C TYR A 16 8.14 -54.74 13.86
N ASP A 17 6.80 -54.71 13.95
CA ASP A 17 6.08 -54.13 15.09
C ASP A 17 6.38 -54.87 16.41
N ILE A 18 6.58 -56.19 16.38
CA ILE A 18 7.00 -56.96 17.58
C ILE A 18 8.38 -56.50 18.05
N MET A 19 9.31 -56.32 17.11
CA MET A 19 10.66 -55.87 17.43
C MET A 19 10.67 -54.43 17.95
N LEU A 20 9.83 -53.57 17.37
CA LEU A 20 9.68 -52.17 17.77
C LEU A 20 9.03 -52.04 19.16
N GLU A 21 7.97 -52.79 19.44
CA GLU A 21 7.24 -52.77 20.72
C GLU A 21 8.08 -53.28 21.90
N SER A 22 8.98 -54.22 21.65
CA SER A 22 9.80 -54.84 22.70
C SER A 22 11.13 -54.13 22.95
N GLU A 23 11.54 -53.23 22.04
CA GLU A 23 12.81 -52.50 22.02
C GLU A 23 14.07 -53.34 22.38
N SER A 24 14.05 -54.65 22.12
CA SER A 24 15.06 -55.60 22.62
C SER A 24 15.83 -56.28 21.48
N PHE A 25 16.96 -56.89 21.83
CA PHE A 25 17.68 -57.82 20.97
C PHE A 25 16.96 -59.17 20.96
N PHE A 26 16.94 -59.81 19.80
CA PHE A 26 16.26 -61.09 19.59
C PHE A 26 17.16 -62.11 18.92
N ILE A 27 17.10 -63.35 19.40
CA ILE A 27 17.67 -64.49 18.68
C ILE A 27 16.58 -65.10 17.79
N LEU A 28 16.97 -65.76 16.69
CA LEU A 28 16.04 -66.46 15.78
C LEU A 28 15.02 -67.33 16.53
N LYS A 29 15.48 -68.07 17.54
CA LYS A 29 14.64 -68.97 18.35
C LYS A 29 13.60 -68.22 19.20
N GLU A 30 13.95 -67.06 19.73
CA GLU A 30 13.04 -66.22 20.52
C GLU A 30 11.96 -65.63 19.62
N LEU A 31 12.36 -65.22 18.42
CA LEU A 31 11.43 -64.68 17.44
C LEU A 31 10.48 -65.75 16.87
N GLU A 32 10.98 -66.97 16.65
CA GLU A 32 10.18 -68.13 16.25
C GLU A 32 9.14 -68.55 17.32
N ALA A 33 9.40 -68.23 18.59
CA ALA A 33 8.48 -68.44 19.71
C ALA A 33 7.45 -67.30 19.87
N LEU A 34 7.82 -66.05 19.56
CA LEU A 34 6.93 -64.89 19.62
C LEU A 34 6.04 -64.74 18.37
N ALA A 35 6.50 -65.18 17.21
CA ALA A 35 5.77 -65.05 15.94
C ALA A 35 4.39 -65.76 15.89
N PRO A 36 4.21 -66.96 16.48
CA PRO A 36 2.90 -67.60 16.58
C PRO A 36 1.87 -66.76 17.34
N ASN A 37 2.29 -65.98 18.34
CA ASN A 37 1.40 -65.15 19.16
C ASN A 37 0.72 -64.04 18.35
N LYS A 38 1.35 -63.54 17.28
CA LYS A 38 0.73 -62.57 16.35
C LYS A 38 0.26 -63.20 15.03
N GLY A 39 0.16 -64.54 14.99
CA GLY A 39 -0.46 -65.28 13.88
C GLY A 39 0.45 -65.54 12.68
N ILE A 40 1.78 -65.53 12.86
CA ILE A 40 2.77 -65.86 11.83
C ILE A 40 3.29 -67.27 12.08
N ARG A 41 3.38 -68.09 11.02
CA ARG A 41 3.93 -69.45 11.11
C ARG A 41 5.44 -69.37 11.29
N SER A 42 6.01 -70.07 12.26
CA SER A 42 7.45 -70.05 12.56
C SER A 42 8.35 -70.34 11.35
N LEU A 43 7.88 -71.16 10.40
CA LEU A 43 8.57 -71.44 9.13
C LEU A 43 8.84 -70.20 8.26
N PHE A 44 7.98 -69.18 8.31
CA PHE A 44 8.14 -67.96 7.51
C PHE A 44 8.95 -66.88 8.22
N VAL A 45 9.25 -67.03 9.51
CA VAL A 45 9.91 -66.01 10.31
C VAL A 45 11.31 -65.74 9.80
N LYS A 46 12.05 -66.78 9.45
CA LYS A 46 13.41 -66.66 8.90
C LYS A 46 13.43 -65.88 7.58
N ASP A 47 12.53 -66.21 6.65
CA ASP A 47 12.46 -65.56 5.34
C ASP A 47 11.99 -64.10 5.46
N LEU A 48 11.01 -63.83 6.31
CA LEU A 48 10.53 -62.47 6.60
C LEU A 48 11.62 -61.61 7.25
N LEU A 49 12.40 -62.21 8.14
CA LEU A 49 13.47 -61.53 8.84
C LEU A 49 14.66 -61.25 7.93
N GLN A 50 14.99 -62.16 7.01
CA GLN A 50 15.98 -61.91 5.97
C GLN A 50 15.52 -60.77 5.04
N GLN A 51 14.25 -60.75 4.64
CA GLN A 51 13.70 -59.62 3.87
C GLN A 51 13.72 -58.30 4.64
N LEU A 52 13.50 -58.31 5.96
CA LEU A 52 13.61 -57.11 6.80
C LEU A 52 15.06 -56.62 6.98
N VAL A 53 16.03 -57.53 6.91
CA VAL A 53 17.47 -57.21 6.86
C VAL A 53 17.84 -56.64 5.48
N ASP A 54 17.34 -57.25 4.40
CA ASP A 54 17.52 -56.75 3.04
C ASP A 54 16.89 -55.36 2.84
N ASP A 55 15.75 -55.10 3.49
CA ASP A 55 15.06 -53.79 3.53
C ASP A 55 15.74 -52.79 4.50
N ASN A 56 16.90 -53.13 5.10
CA ASN A 56 17.69 -52.34 6.07
C ASN A 56 16.94 -51.91 7.35
N LYS A 57 15.78 -52.48 7.65
CA LYS A 57 14.97 -52.15 8.85
C LYS A 57 15.45 -52.87 10.11
N VAL A 58 16.10 -54.03 9.94
CA VAL A 58 16.62 -54.87 11.03
C VAL A 58 18.09 -55.13 10.78
N LYS A 59 18.94 -54.97 11.81
CA LYS A 59 20.35 -55.38 11.76
C LYS A 59 20.50 -56.79 12.30
N SER A 60 21.40 -57.54 11.67
CA SER A 60 21.82 -58.86 12.12
C SER A 60 23.32 -58.87 12.38
N GLU A 61 23.75 -59.37 13.54
CA GLU A 61 25.16 -59.63 13.83
C GLU A 61 25.34 -61.01 14.42
N LYS A 62 26.44 -61.66 14.03
CA LYS A 62 26.78 -62.98 14.54
C LYS A 62 27.60 -62.83 15.81
N VAL A 63 26.99 -63.15 16.94
CA VAL A 63 27.65 -63.17 18.26
C VAL A 63 27.90 -64.62 18.65
N GLY A 64 29.14 -65.08 18.50
CA GLY A 64 29.54 -66.46 18.76
C GLY A 64 28.87 -67.47 17.82
N SER A 65 28.05 -68.36 18.39
CA SER A 65 27.34 -69.42 17.65
C SER A 65 25.91 -69.05 17.25
N GLN A 66 25.44 -67.83 17.55
CA GLN A 66 24.07 -67.38 17.28
C GLN A 66 24.05 -66.05 16.53
N ASN A 67 23.04 -65.86 15.68
CA ASN A 67 22.77 -64.57 15.05
C ASN A 67 21.77 -63.82 15.92
N VAL A 68 22.14 -62.61 16.30
CA VAL A 68 21.31 -61.67 17.06
C VAL A 68 20.75 -60.65 16.08
N TYR A 69 19.46 -60.37 16.22
CA TYR A 69 18.71 -59.44 15.40
C TYR A 69 18.14 -58.33 16.28
N TRP A 70 18.23 -57.10 15.82
CA TRP A 70 17.60 -55.96 16.49
C TRP A 70 17.11 -54.96 15.47
N TYR A 71 16.03 -54.26 15.82
CA TYR A 71 15.51 -53.20 14.99
C TYR A 71 16.51 -52.03 14.97
N VAL A 72 16.69 -51.45 13.79
CA VAL A 72 17.46 -50.20 13.66
C VAL A 72 16.48 -49.09 13.95
N VAL A 73 16.62 -48.42 15.10
CA VAL A 73 16.10 -47.05 15.21
C VAL A 73 16.83 -46.29 14.10
N LEU A 74 16.10 -45.75 13.12
CA LEU A 74 16.57 -45.01 11.94
C LEU A 74 17.35 -43.74 12.29
N LYS A 75 18.35 -43.83 13.17
CA LYS A 75 19.07 -42.73 13.79
C LYS A 75 20.30 -42.26 13.02
N THR A 76 20.64 -42.83 11.86
CA THR A 76 21.96 -42.53 11.27
C THR A 76 21.92 -41.95 9.87
N GLU A 77 21.08 -42.44 8.95
CA GLU A 77 21.01 -41.88 7.60
C GLU A 77 19.70 -41.13 7.36
N GLU A 78 18.54 -41.78 7.48
CA GLU A 78 17.24 -41.12 7.27
C GLU A 78 16.94 -40.02 8.29
N SER A 79 17.32 -40.19 9.56
CA SER A 79 17.19 -39.11 10.55
C SER A 79 18.14 -37.95 10.25
N SER A 80 19.34 -38.20 9.73
CA SER A 80 20.29 -37.13 9.41
C SER A 80 19.86 -36.34 8.18
N THR A 81 19.32 -37.02 7.16
CA THR A 81 18.78 -36.37 5.96
C THR A 81 17.50 -35.60 6.28
N LEU A 82 16.67 -36.12 7.18
CA LEU A 82 15.49 -35.42 7.66
C LEU A 82 15.84 -34.20 8.51
N GLU A 83 16.84 -34.29 9.39
CA GLU A 83 17.33 -33.17 10.21
C GLU A 83 17.92 -32.06 9.31
N ASN A 84 18.75 -32.43 8.33
CA ASN A 84 19.31 -31.49 7.35
C ASN A 84 18.20 -30.84 6.51
N SER A 85 17.24 -31.62 6.03
CA SER A 85 16.09 -31.08 5.29
C SER A 85 15.23 -30.16 6.16
N TYR A 86 15.05 -30.47 7.43
CA TYR A 86 14.33 -29.62 8.38
C TYR A 86 15.06 -28.29 8.60
N GLN A 87 16.38 -28.34 8.77
CA GLN A 87 17.22 -27.18 8.94
C GLN A 87 17.21 -26.28 7.69
N GLU A 88 17.34 -26.86 6.49
CA GLU A 88 17.21 -26.12 5.22
C GLU A 88 15.84 -25.46 5.06
N MET A 89 14.75 -26.13 5.46
CA MET A 89 13.41 -25.57 5.40
C MET A 89 13.22 -24.43 6.39
N LYS A 90 13.85 -24.53 7.57
CA LYS A 90 13.84 -23.48 8.58
C LYS A 90 14.58 -22.23 8.09
N GLU A 91 15.77 -22.41 7.52
CA GLU A 91 16.56 -21.32 6.93
C GLU A 91 15.81 -20.63 5.80
N LYS A 92 15.20 -21.39 4.89
CA LYS A 92 14.34 -20.84 3.84
C LYS A 92 13.16 -20.06 4.40
N LYS A 93 12.52 -20.56 5.46
CA LYS A 93 11.41 -19.86 6.11
C LYS A 93 11.85 -18.51 6.69
N GLU A 94 13.00 -18.48 7.37
CA GLU A 94 13.57 -17.24 7.91
C GLU A 94 13.91 -16.26 6.78
N GLU A 95 14.51 -16.74 5.67
CA GLU A 95 14.79 -15.93 4.49
C GLU A 95 13.51 -15.34 3.86
N TYR A 96 12.46 -16.15 3.71
CA TYR A 96 11.17 -15.68 3.19
C TYR A 96 10.50 -14.68 4.14
N GLU A 97 10.59 -14.88 5.46
CA GLU A 97 10.07 -13.90 6.43
C GLU A 97 10.85 -12.58 6.39
N GLU A 98 12.17 -12.62 6.21
CA GLU A 98 12.98 -11.41 6.06
C GLU A 98 12.68 -10.69 4.73
N ASN A 99 12.59 -11.43 3.63
CA ASN A 99 12.22 -10.87 2.33
C ASN A 99 10.82 -10.26 2.36
N ALA A 100 9.84 -10.92 2.99
CA ALA A 100 8.49 -10.38 3.14
C ALA A 100 8.47 -9.11 3.99
N LYS A 101 9.29 -9.02 5.05
CA LYS A 101 9.45 -7.78 5.83
C LYS A 101 10.04 -6.66 4.99
N ARG A 102 11.14 -6.95 4.27
CA ARG A 102 11.81 -5.98 3.39
C ARG A 102 10.88 -5.46 2.29
N GLU A 103 10.11 -6.35 1.68
CA GLU A 103 9.14 -5.98 0.64
C GLU A 103 7.98 -5.15 1.21
N LYS A 104 7.52 -5.48 2.43
CA LYS A 104 6.51 -4.68 3.13
C LYS A 104 7.01 -3.28 3.47
N GLU A 105 8.23 -3.16 3.98
CA GLU A 105 8.86 -1.86 4.26
C GLU A 105 9.01 -1.02 2.98
N SER A 106 9.51 -1.63 1.90
CA SER A 106 9.61 -0.96 0.60
C SER A 106 8.24 -0.51 0.06
N TYR A 107 7.20 -1.33 0.24
CA TYR A 107 5.84 -0.97 -0.17
C TYR A 107 5.26 0.18 0.65
N GLU A 108 5.50 0.20 1.97
CA GLU A 108 5.10 1.30 2.86
C GLU A 108 5.82 2.61 2.48
N GLU A 109 7.13 2.56 2.21
CA GLU A 109 7.90 3.70 1.71
C GLU A 109 7.37 4.23 0.38
N PHE A 110 7.08 3.33 -0.57
CA PHE A 110 6.53 3.70 -1.88
C PHE A 110 5.14 4.33 -1.73
N THR A 111 4.30 3.77 -0.87
CA THR A 111 2.95 4.29 -0.60
C THR A 111 3.00 5.68 0.04
N ASN A 112 3.90 5.89 1.00
CA ASN A 112 4.11 7.20 1.62
C ASN A 112 4.64 8.23 0.60
N CYS A 113 5.58 7.85 -0.26
CA CYS A 113 6.05 8.72 -1.33
C CYS A 113 4.93 9.09 -2.31
N LEU A 114 4.08 8.12 -2.66
CA LEU A 114 2.94 8.33 -3.54
C LEU A 114 1.88 9.24 -2.90
N SER A 115 1.56 9.05 -1.61
CA SER A 115 0.60 9.91 -0.91
C SER A 115 1.12 11.35 -0.80
N MET A 116 2.39 11.53 -0.42
CA MET A 116 3.04 12.84 -0.39
C MET A 116 3.07 13.50 -1.78
N SER A 117 3.26 12.71 -2.83
CA SER A 117 3.16 13.20 -4.21
C SER A 117 1.73 13.58 -4.60
N GLN A 118 0.73 12.84 -4.13
CA GLN A 118 -0.68 13.09 -4.43
C GLN A 118 -1.20 14.35 -3.72
N ASP A 119 -0.81 14.56 -2.46
CA ASP A 119 -1.15 15.79 -1.73
C ASP A 119 -0.48 17.01 -2.37
N ARG A 120 0.82 16.92 -2.71
CA ARG A 120 1.50 17.98 -3.47
C ARG A 120 0.86 18.26 -4.83
N LEU A 121 0.32 17.23 -5.49
CA LEU A 121 -0.40 17.37 -6.76
C LEU A 121 -1.75 18.07 -6.57
N ARG A 122 -2.47 17.78 -5.47
CA ARG A 122 -3.70 18.47 -5.11
C ARG A 122 -3.45 19.95 -4.84
N ASP A 123 -2.44 20.27 -4.03
CA ASP A 123 -2.07 21.65 -3.71
C ASP A 123 -1.76 22.43 -4.99
N LYS A 124 -0.91 21.87 -5.87
CA LYS A 124 -0.58 22.48 -7.17
C LYS A 124 -1.81 22.64 -8.08
N LEU A 125 -2.75 21.70 -8.04
CA LEU A 125 -3.97 21.79 -8.83
C LEU A 125 -4.89 22.90 -8.31
N GLU A 126 -4.95 23.09 -6.99
CA GLU A 126 -5.71 24.17 -6.36
C GLU A 126 -5.07 25.54 -6.64
N GLU A 127 -3.75 25.65 -6.54
CA GLU A 127 -2.99 26.82 -6.98
C GLU A 127 -3.25 27.13 -8.47
N ALA A 128 -3.21 26.12 -9.34
CA ALA A 128 -3.49 26.32 -10.77
C ALA A 128 -4.93 26.80 -11.02
N LYS A 129 -5.92 26.28 -10.28
CA LYS A 129 -7.32 26.72 -10.38
C LYS A 129 -7.49 28.17 -9.90
N THR A 130 -6.88 28.53 -8.78
CA THR A 130 -6.94 29.91 -8.27
C THR A 130 -6.27 30.87 -9.24
N LEU A 131 -5.09 30.53 -9.78
CA LEU A 131 -4.41 31.30 -10.82
C LEU A 131 -5.25 31.47 -12.09
N MET A 132 -5.91 30.40 -12.56
CA MET A 132 -6.82 30.49 -13.70
C MET A 132 -8.00 31.43 -13.44
N SER A 133 -8.62 31.38 -12.26
CA SER A 133 -9.69 32.30 -11.88
C SER A 133 -9.22 33.75 -11.84
N HIS A 134 -8.03 34.00 -11.27
CA HIS A 134 -7.44 35.35 -11.24
C HIS A 134 -7.12 35.85 -12.66
N LEU A 135 -6.61 34.99 -13.54
CA LEU A 135 -6.39 35.34 -14.94
C LEU A 135 -7.70 35.68 -15.66
N GLU A 136 -8.78 34.95 -15.38
CA GLU A 136 -10.08 35.22 -15.98
C GLU A 136 -10.67 36.56 -15.49
N GLU A 137 -10.56 36.84 -14.20
CA GLU A 137 -10.95 38.13 -13.61
C GLU A 137 -10.14 39.28 -14.21
N LYS A 138 -8.81 39.14 -14.29
CA LYS A 138 -7.94 40.15 -14.91
C LYS A 138 -8.22 40.33 -16.40
N LYS A 139 -8.60 39.27 -17.12
CA LYS A 139 -9.05 39.38 -18.52
C LYS A 139 -10.37 40.17 -18.62
N LYS A 140 -11.33 39.94 -17.73
CA LYS A 140 -12.59 40.71 -17.67
C LYS A 140 -12.34 42.18 -17.34
N GLU A 141 -11.48 42.47 -16.37
CA GLU A 141 -11.04 43.84 -16.07
C GLU A 141 -10.40 44.51 -17.29
N LEU A 142 -9.49 43.82 -17.98
CA LEU A 142 -8.84 44.34 -19.18
C LEU A 142 -9.84 44.59 -20.31
N GLU A 143 -10.83 43.71 -20.49
CA GLU A 143 -11.88 43.90 -21.48
C GLU A 143 -12.78 45.10 -21.15
N ASN A 144 -13.11 45.31 -19.87
CA ASN A 144 -13.85 46.49 -19.41
C ASN A 144 -13.04 47.78 -19.64
N VAL A 145 -11.74 47.77 -19.35
CA VAL A 145 -10.85 48.90 -19.63
C VAL A 145 -10.71 49.14 -21.13
N LYS A 146 -10.67 48.10 -21.96
CA LYS A 146 -10.65 48.26 -23.42
C LYS A 146 -11.96 48.83 -23.98
N LYS A 147 -13.11 48.40 -23.44
CA LYS A 147 -14.43 48.97 -23.80
C LYS A 147 -14.54 50.43 -23.38
N THR A 148 -13.85 50.79 -22.30
CA THR A 148 -13.76 52.16 -21.83
C THR A 148 -12.67 52.88 -22.63
N ASP A 149 -13.03 53.38 -23.81
CA ASP A 149 -12.09 54.13 -24.65
C ASP A 149 -11.51 55.32 -23.86
N ILE A 150 -10.26 55.18 -23.43
CA ILE A 150 -9.55 56.17 -22.58
C ILE A 150 -9.58 57.55 -23.24
N LYS A 151 -9.49 57.59 -24.58
CA LYS A 151 -9.56 58.81 -25.37
C LYS A 151 -10.93 59.50 -25.29
N GLU A 152 -12.02 58.75 -25.17
CA GLU A 152 -13.35 59.30 -25.02
C GLU A 152 -13.54 59.87 -23.61
N ILE A 153 -13.02 59.18 -22.57
CA ILE A 153 -12.98 59.72 -21.20
C ILE A 153 -12.16 61.01 -21.13
N GLU A 154 -10.97 61.05 -21.73
CA GLU A 154 -10.13 62.24 -21.77
C GLU A 154 -10.83 63.40 -22.47
N LYS A 155 -11.51 63.12 -23.58
CA LYS A 155 -12.32 64.13 -24.29
C LYS A 155 -13.48 64.64 -23.42
N MET A 156 -14.20 63.75 -22.72
CA MET A 156 -15.28 64.13 -21.81
C MET A 156 -14.75 64.97 -20.64
N LYS A 157 -13.58 64.63 -20.06
CA LYS A 157 -12.95 65.42 -19.01
C LYS A 157 -12.59 66.83 -19.49
N MET A 158 -11.96 66.95 -20.65
CA MET A 158 -11.59 68.24 -21.23
C MET A 158 -12.83 69.10 -21.55
N GLN A 159 -13.91 68.48 -22.05
CA GLN A 159 -15.19 69.16 -22.27
C GLN A 159 -15.82 69.63 -20.96
N ASN A 160 -15.75 68.82 -19.90
CA ASN A 160 -16.27 69.19 -18.59
C ASN A 160 -15.47 70.36 -17.98
N GLU A 161 -14.14 70.36 -18.10
CA GLU A 161 -13.29 71.48 -17.71
C GLU A 161 -13.66 72.76 -18.47
N CYS A 162 -13.81 72.68 -19.80
CA CYS A 162 -14.25 73.82 -20.62
C CYS A 162 -15.65 74.33 -20.21
N ALA A 163 -16.57 73.43 -19.87
CA ALA A 163 -17.92 73.77 -19.43
C ALA A 163 -17.89 74.48 -18.06
N VAL A 164 -17.10 73.98 -17.11
CA VAL A 164 -16.91 74.61 -15.80
C VAL A 164 -16.30 76.00 -15.94
N GLU A 165 -15.24 76.16 -16.75
CA GLU A 165 -14.68 77.48 -17.04
C GLU A 165 -15.71 78.43 -17.64
N SER A 166 -16.54 77.93 -18.56
CA SER A 166 -17.60 78.73 -19.20
C SER A 166 -18.65 79.17 -18.17
N ILE A 167 -19.10 78.27 -17.30
CA ILE A 167 -20.02 78.60 -16.21
C ILE A 167 -19.40 79.65 -15.28
N GLN A 168 -18.13 79.50 -14.90
CA GLN A 168 -17.43 80.48 -14.08
C GLN A 168 -17.33 81.85 -14.77
N ARG A 169 -17.01 81.89 -16.08
CA ARG A 169 -17.00 83.13 -16.87
C ARG A 169 -18.38 83.80 -16.89
N TRP A 170 -19.44 83.05 -17.13
CA TRP A 170 -20.81 83.58 -17.11
C TRP A 170 -21.21 84.05 -15.71
N ASN A 171 -20.88 83.31 -14.66
CA ASN A 171 -21.13 83.72 -13.27
C ASN A 171 -20.39 85.02 -12.92
N ASN A 172 -19.14 85.17 -13.36
CA ASN A 172 -18.38 86.41 -13.18
C ASN A 172 -19.04 87.57 -13.93
N ASN A 173 -19.45 87.36 -15.18
CA ASN A 173 -20.14 88.38 -15.97
C ASN A 173 -21.48 88.80 -15.32
N ILE A 174 -22.27 87.85 -14.85
CA ILE A 174 -23.53 88.11 -14.13
C ILE A 174 -23.23 88.90 -12.85
N SER A 175 -22.19 88.53 -12.11
CA SER A 175 -21.77 89.23 -10.88
C SER A 175 -21.32 90.66 -11.16
N LEU A 176 -20.58 90.90 -12.25
CA LEU A 176 -20.17 92.24 -12.67
C LEU A 176 -21.36 93.10 -13.09
N VAL A 177 -22.32 92.54 -13.84
CA VAL A 177 -23.55 93.24 -14.21
C VAL A 177 -24.36 93.57 -12.95
N LYS A 178 -24.47 92.65 -12.00
CA LYS A 178 -25.11 92.88 -10.69
C LYS A 178 -24.45 94.05 -9.96
N GLN A 179 -23.12 94.06 -9.84
CA GLN A 179 -22.37 95.15 -9.21
C GLN A 179 -22.61 96.49 -9.92
N TRP A 180 -22.53 96.51 -11.26
CA TRP A 180 -22.74 97.73 -12.04
C TRP A 180 -24.17 98.31 -11.88
N ILE A 181 -25.19 97.45 -11.85
CA ILE A 181 -26.58 97.87 -11.63
C ILE A 181 -26.75 98.42 -10.21
N GLN A 182 -26.14 97.76 -9.21
CA GLN A 182 -26.20 98.21 -7.81
C GLN A 182 -25.54 99.57 -7.63
N ASP A 183 -24.33 99.77 -8.17
CA ASP A 183 -23.58 101.04 -8.09
C ASP A 183 -24.33 102.20 -8.75
N ARG A 184 -25.05 101.94 -9.86
CA ARG A 184 -25.71 102.98 -10.64
C ARG A 184 -27.14 103.29 -10.19
N THR A 185 -27.84 102.34 -9.56
CA THR A 185 -29.26 102.50 -9.20
C THR A 185 -29.53 102.63 -7.70
N ASN A 186 -28.54 102.44 -6.83
CA ASN A 186 -28.66 102.47 -5.37
C ASN A 186 -29.86 101.66 -4.82
N LYS A 187 -30.24 100.61 -5.57
CA LYS A 187 -31.34 99.69 -5.22
C LYS A 187 -30.81 98.53 -4.37
N PRO A 188 -31.61 97.99 -3.44
CA PRO A 188 -31.20 96.86 -2.61
C PRO A 188 -30.91 95.62 -3.47
N ALA A 189 -29.88 94.87 -3.10
CA ALA A 189 -29.38 93.70 -3.84
C ALA A 189 -30.47 92.68 -4.20
N ASP A 190 -31.42 92.51 -3.28
CA ASP A 190 -32.55 91.56 -3.38
C ASP A 190 -33.52 91.87 -4.54
N THR A 191 -33.60 93.14 -4.97
CA THR A 191 -34.41 93.53 -6.14
C THR A 191 -33.64 93.32 -7.45
N VAL A 192 -32.31 93.46 -7.42
CA VAL A 192 -31.45 93.24 -8.60
C VAL A 192 -31.33 91.74 -8.89
N ASP A 193 -31.27 90.90 -7.86
CA ASP A 193 -31.23 89.44 -8.00
C ASP A 193 -32.50 88.88 -8.66
N ARG A 194 -33.68 89.35 -8.22
CA ARG A 194 -34.97 89.01 -8.87
C ARG A 194 -35.04 89.43 -10.34
N LEU A 195 -34.38 90.54 -10.72
CA LEU A 195 -34.35 91.01 -12.11
C LEU A 195 -33.39 90.19 -12.99
N LEU A 196 -32.31 89.67 -12.41
CA LEU A 196 -31.34 88.81 -13.10
C LEU A 196 -31.76 87.33 -13.13
N GLY A 197 -32.87 86.98 -12.49
CA GLY A 197 -33.38 85.61 -12.43
C GLY A 197 -32.53 84.69 -11.56
N MET A 198 -31.79 85.26 -10.60
CA MET A 198 -31.04 84.53 -9.58
C MET A 198 -31.88 84.28 -8.32
#